data_AF-A0A0S3RNT7-F1
#
_entry.id   AF-A0A0S3RNT7-F1
#
_cell.length_a   1.000
_cell.length_b   1.000
_cell.length_c   1.000
_cell.angle_alpha   90.00
_cell.angle_beta   90.00
_cell.angle_gamma   90.00
#
_symmetry.space_group_name_H-M   'P 1'
#
loop_
_entity.id
_entity.type
_entity.pdbx_description
1 polymer ?
#
loop_
_entity_poly.entity_id
_entity_poly.type
_entity_poly.pdbx_seq_one_letter_code
_entity_poly.pdbx_strand_id
1 'polypeptide(L)'
;MIWINHHHSYFENLTSLTVDGCERLAYIFSYPVAVKLVKLQHLLLSSCKFVEKIFEPDENLGHIHHFRKSTQTELVPIFPNLETYVISQMDNLKAIWPALLPQNSFCKLKKMEIASCNNLLNVFRCHVLDKLQSL
;
A
#
# COMPACT_ATOMS: atom_id res chain seq x y z
N MET A 1 5.70 13.19 -14.28
CA MET A 1 4.93 13.82 -13.19
C MET A 1 3.52 14.04 -13.68
N ILE A 2 2.55 13.38 -13.06
CA ILE A 2 1.12 13.49 -13.37
C ILE A 2 0.49 13.88 -12.02
N TRP A 3 -0.58 14.67 -12.03
CA TRP A 3 -1.38 15.10 -10.86
C TRP A 3 -0.95 16.41 -10.16
N ILE A 4 -1.11 17.52 -10.87
CA ILE A 4 -1.38 18.85 -10.27
C ILE A 4 -2.91 19.04 -10.34
N ASN A 5 -3.61 18.98 -9.21
CA ASN A 5 -4.77 19.83 -8.84
C ASN A 5 -5.60 19.22 -7.70
N HIS A 6 -5.76 20.01 -6.65
CA HIS A 6 -6.67 19.79 -5.53
C HIS A 6 -8.13 19.93 -5.99
N HIS A 7 -8.83 18.81 -6.25
CA HIS A 7 -10.24 18.53 -5.91
C HIS A 7 -10.77 17.30 -6.69
N HIS A 8 -11.51 16.44 -5.98
CA HIS A 8 -12.32 15.26 -6.40
C HIS A 8 -11.64 13.87 -6.42
N SER A 9 -11.87 13.07 -5.38
CA SER A 9 -12.66 11.80 -5.36
C SER A 9 -12.63 10.80 -6.55
N TYR A 10 -11.75 10.88 -7.55
CA TYR A 10 -11.87 10.07 -8.79
C TYR A 10 -11.87 8.54 -8.63
N PHE A 11 -11.45 8.01 -7.47
CA PHE A 11 -11.33 6.57 -7.25
C PHE A 11 -12.07 6.05 -6.02
N GLU A 12 -12.96 6.84 -5.41
CA GLU A 12 -13.66 6.44 -4.18
C GLU A 12 -14.65 5.27 -4.38
N ASN A 13 -15.03 4.99 -5.63
CA ASN A 13 -15.88 3.85 -6.00
C ASN A 13 -15.11 2.66 -6.55
N LEU A 14 -13.78 2.75 -6.68
CA LEU A 14 -12.97 1.67 -7.22
C LEU A 14 -12.96 0.49 -6.24
N THR A 15 -13.49 -0.66 -6.67
CA THR A 15 -13.51 -1.90 -5.88
C THR A 15 -12.44 -2.90 -6.31
N SER A 16 -11.97 -2.82 -7.55
CA SER A 16 -10.88 -3.65 -8.06
C SER A 16 -9.85 -2.80 -8.80
N LEU A 17 -8.57 -3.07 -8.56
CA LEU A 17 -7.46 -2.47 -9.28
C LEU A 17 -6.48 -3.58 -9.69
N THR A 18 -6.13 -3.60 -10.97
CA THR A 18 -5.05 -4.42 -11.50
C THR A 18 -3.98 -3.52 -12.09
N VAL A 19 -2.73 -3.72 -11.71
CA VAL A 19 -1.56 -3.09 -12.32
C VAL A 19 -0.66 -4.20 -12.84
N ASP A 20 -0.57 -4.33 -14.15
CA ASP A 20 0.19 -5.38 -14.82
C ASP A 20 1.17 -4.80 -15.84
N GLY A 21 2.38 -5.33 -15.90
CA GLY A 21 3.38 -5.00 -16.94
C GLY A 21 3.88 -3.54 -16.93
N CYS A 22 3.77 -2.82 -15.81
CA CYS A 22 4.19 -1.42 -15.74
C CYS A 22 5.71 -1.30 -15.43
N GLU A 23 6.54 -1.33 -16.46
CA GLU A 23 8.01 -1.39 -16.32
C GLU A 23 8.70 -0.03 -16.02
N ARG A 24 7.97 1.08 -15.99
CA ARG A 24 8.56 2.40 -15.71
C ARG A 24 8.20 2.95 -14.33
N LEU A 25 7.37 2.24 -13.58
CA LEU A 25 6.95 2.67 -12.24
C LEU A 25 8.06 2.36 -11.23
N ALA A 26 8.43 3.37 -10.45
CA ALA A 26 9.31 3.20 -9.28
C ALA A 26 8.52 2.72 -8.04
N TYR A 27 7.26 3.14 -7.94
CA TYR A 27 6.28 2.79 -6.90
C TYR A 27 4.88 2.70 -7.52
N ILE A 28 3.96 1.99 -6.86
CA ILE A 28 2.58 1.85 -7.33
C ILE A 28 1.67 2.94 -6.73
N PHE A 29 1.81 3.20 -5.43
CA PHE A 29 0.98 4.14 -4.71
C PHE A 29 1.81 5.19 -3.97
N SER A 30 1.36 6.44 -4.01
CA SER A 30 1.67 7.41 -2.97
C SER A 30 0.62 7.30 -1.85
N TYR A 31 0.97 7.72 -0.63
CA TYR A 31 0.05 7.66 0.51
C TYR A 31 -1.27 8.43 0.27
N PRO A 32 -1.27 9.67 -0.29
CA PRO A 32 -2.51 10.41 -0.56
C PRO A 32 -3.46 9.70 -1.53
N VAL A 33 -2.95 8.89 -2.46
CA VAL A 33 -3.79 8.09 -3.35
C VAL A 33 -4.35 6.88 -2.61
N ALA A 34 -3.50 6.18 -1.85
CA ALA A 34 -3.90 4.96 -1.13
C ALA A 34 -5.05 5.21 -0.13
N VAL A 35 -5.04 6.35 0.57
CA VAL A 35 -6.10 6.71 1.53
C VAL A 35 -7.45 7.01 0.87
N LYS A 36 -7.50 7.23 -0.45
CA LYS A 36 -8.76 7.49 -1.18
C LYS A 36 -9.41 6.24 -1.72
N LEU A 37 -8.67 5.14 -1.83
CA LEU A 37 -9.16 3.84 -2.31
C LEU A 37 -9.88 3.06 -1.20
N VAL A 38 -10.83 3.71 -0.52
CA VAL A 38 -11.49 3.17 0.67
C VAL A 38 -12.43 2.01 0.36
N LYS A 39 -12.96 1.91 -0.86
CA LYS A 39 -13.84 0.81 -1.31
C LYS A 39 -13.10 -0.32 -2.03
N LEU A 40 -11.77 -0.22 -2.16
CA LEU A 40 -10.99 -1.24 -2.85
C LEU A 40 -11.06 -2.56 -2.09
N GLN A 41 -11.48 -3.61 -2.79
CA GLN A 41 -11.66 -4.98 -2.30
C GLN A 41 -10.66 -5.94 -2.92
N HIS A 42 -10.25 -5.71 -4.17
CA HIS A 42 -9.30 -6.57 -4.89
C HIS A 42 -8.15 -5.74 -5.47
N LEU A 43 -6.92 -6.12 -5.11
CA LEU A 43 -5.70 -5.50 -5.60
C LEU A 43 -4.81 -6.58 -6.21
N LEU A 44 -4.56 -6.49 -7.51
CA LEU A 44 -3.68 -7.39 -8.23
C LEU A 44 -2.51 -6.60 -8.83
N LEU A 45 -1.29 -6.99 -8.46
CA LEU A 45 -0.05 -6.38 -8.93
C LEU A 45 0.78 -7.47 -9.61
N SER A 46 1.12 -7.28 -10.88
CA SER A 46 1.76 -8.32 -11.68
C SER A 46 2.81 -7.73 -12.62
N SER A 47 3.89 -8.47 -12.88
CA SER A 47 4.88 -8.18 -13.94
C SER A 47 5.49 -6.77 -13.93
N CYS A 48 5.46 -6.06 -12.79
CA CYS A 48 6.00 -4.71 -12.63
C CYS A 48 7.44 -4.77 -12.12
N LYS A 49 8.38 -5.13 -13.01
CA LYS A 49 9.73 -5.56 -12.63
C LYS A 49 10.63 -4.48 -12.04
N PHE A 50 10.35 -3.19 -12.23
CA PHE A 50 11.19 -2.10 -11.70
C PHE A 50 10.72 -1.55 -10.35
N VAL A 51 9.57 -2.02 -9.85
CA VAL A 51 9.01 -1.57 -8.59
C VAL A 51 9.75 -2.26 -7.44
N GLU A 52 10.50 -1.48 -6.66
CA GLU A 52 11.16 -1.99 -5.45
C GLU A 52 10.26 -1.96 -4.20
N LYS A 53 9.30 -1.03 -4.17
CA LYS A 53 8.36 -0.83 -3.06
C LYS A 53 6.99 -0.49 -3.62
N ILE A 54 5.94 -1.08 -3.07
CA ILE A 54 4.57 -0.79 -3.51
C ILE A 54 4.17 0.66 -3.17
N PHE A 55 4.64 1.16 -2.03
CA PHE A 55 4.38 2.50 -1.56
C PHE A 55 5.60 3.38 -1.69
N GLU A 56 5.39 4.60 -2.16
CA GLU A 56 6.40 5.67 -2.15
C GLU A 56 6.91 5.89 -0.72
N PRO A 57 8.24 6.00 -0.51
CA PRO A 57 8.78 6.38 0.78
C PRO A 57 8.37 7.82 1.08
N ASP A 58 7.63 8.04 2.17
CA ASP A 58 7.29 9.37 2.62
C ASP A 58 8.43 9.93 3.48
N GLU A 59 9.24 10.82 2.89
CA GLU A 59 10.32 11.50 3.60
C GLU A 59 9.78 12.37 4.75
N ASN A 60 8.53 12.86 4.66
CA ASN A 60 7.94 13.74 5.67
C ASN A 60 7.38 13.00 6.88
N LEU A 61 7.03 11.71 6.79
CA LEU A 61 6.59 10.92 7.95
C LEU A 61 7.70 10.75 9.00
N GLY A 62 8.97 10.85 8.59
CA GLY A 62 10.13 10.88 9.51
C GLY A 62 10.25 12.18 10.31
N HIS A 63 9.83 13.32 9.74
CA HIS A 63 9.89 14.64 10.40
C HIS A 63 8.77 14.88 11.41
N ILE A 64 7.65 14.15 11.33
CA ILE A 64 6.52 14.22 12.30
C ILE A 64 6.98 13.83 13.72
N HIS A 65 8.06 13.06 13.83
CA HIS A 65 8.60 12.66 15.12
C HIS A 65 9.52 13.69 15.79
N HIS A 66 10.08 14.67 15.06
CA HIS A 66 10.91 15.72 15.67
C HIS A 66 10.13 17.02 15.98
N PHE A 67 8.89 17.14 15.47
CA PHE A 67 8.01 18.30 15.66
C PHE A 67 6.75 17.96 16.47
N ARG A 68 6.84 17.00 17.41
CA ARG A 68 5.69 16.57 18.21
C ARG A 68 5.49 17.42 19.47
N LYS A 69 5.06 18.67 19.25
CA LYS A 69 4.19 19.44 20.16
C LYS A 69 3.40 20.39 19.27
N SER A 70 2.07 20.20 19.20
CA SER A 70 1.12 21.02 18.43
C SER A 70 0.89 20.60 16.96
N THR A 71 0.31 19.42 16.75
CA THR A 71 -0.88 19.15 15.90
C THR A 71 -0.89 17.64 15.62
N GLN A 72 -1.88 16.95 16.16
CA GLN A 72 -2.05 15.51 15.98
C GLN A 72 -2.63 15.26 14.58
N THR A 73 -1.79 15.13 13.56
CA THR A 73 -2.23 14.58 12.27
C THR A 73 -2.44 13.08 12.46
N GLU A 74 -3.69 12.67 12.65
CA GLU A 74 -4.05 11.26 12.69
C GLU A 74 -3.70 10.60 11.36
N LEU A 75 -2.90 9.53 11.41
CA LEU A 75 -2.59 8.77 10.20
C LEU A 75 -3.87 8.07 9.70
N VAL A 76 -4.24 8.35 8.45
CA VAL A 76 -5.49 7.85 7.86
C VAL A 76 -5.32 6.41 7.38
N PRO A 77 -6.24 5.47 7.72
CA PRO A 77 -6.15 4.08 7.28
C PRO A 77 -6.08 3.94 5.76
N ILE A 78 -5.28 2.99 5.28
CA ILE A 78 -5.21 2.62 3.86
C ILE A 78 -5.88 1.27 3.61
N PHE A 79 -6.59 1.18 2.48
CA PHE A 79 -7.24 -0.05 2.02
C PHE A 79 -8.05 -0.79 3.12
N PRO A 80 -8.94 -0.10 3.87
CA PRO A 80 -9.67 -0.70 4.99
C PRO A 80 -10.65 -1.80 4.58
N ASN A 81 -11.06 -1.85 3.30
CA ASN A 81 -11.98 -2.85 2.78
C ASN A 81 -11.33 -3.88 1.84
N LEU A 82 -10.00 -3.91 1.76
CA LEU A 82 -9.30 -4.85 0.88
C LEU A 82 -9.48 -6.27 1.38
N GLU A 83 -10.00 -7.14 0.52
CA GLU A 83 -10.26 -8.54 0.83
C GLU A 83 -9.26 -9.48 0.16
N THR A 84 -8.79 -9.10 -1.04
CA THR A 84 -7.84 -9.89 -1.85
C THR A 84 -6.65 -9.04 -2.25
N TYR A 85 -5.45 -9.51 -1.95
CA TYR A 85 -4.19 -8.88 -2.33
C TYR A 85 -3.27 -9.88 -3.01
N VAL A 86 -3.09 -9.75 -4.32
CA VAL A 86 -2.25 -10.64 -5.13
C VAL A 86 -1.05 -9.86 -5.67
N ILE A 87 0.14 -10.43 -5.49
CA ILE A 87 1.39 -9.87 -5.97
C ILE A 87 2.13 -10.99 -6.70
N SER A 88 2.46 -10.79 -7.97
CA SER A 88 3.15 -11.81 -8.75
C SER A 88 4.20 -11.27 -9.72
N GLN A 89 5.28 -12.02 -9.94
CA GLN A 89 6.29 -11.70 -10.96
C GLN A 89 6.92 -10.30 -10.78
N MET A 90 7.12 -9.89 -9.53
CA MET A 90 7.73 -8.60 -9.16
C MET A 90 9.10 -8.82 -8.53
N ASP A 91 10.05 -9.29 -9.33
CA ASP A 91 11.33 -9.80 -8.81
C ASP A 91 12.16 -8.77 -8.02
N ASN A 92 12.11 -7.48 -8.34
CA ASN A 92 12.83 -6.44 -7.60
C ASN A 92 12.10 -5.94 -6.35
N LEU A 93 10.90 -6.45 -6.06
CA LEU A 93 10.08 -5.98 -4.96
C LEU A 93 10.67 -6.40 -3.62
N LYS A 94 10.98 -5.43 -2.76
CA LYS A 94 11.59 -5.63 -1.43
C LYS A 94 10.61 -5.42 -0.29
N ALA A 95 9.55 -4.63 -0.49
CA ALA A 95 8.56 -4.32 0.54
C ALA A 95 7.15 -4.08 -0.02
N ILE A 96 6.17 -4.73 0.61
CA ILE A 96 4.75 -4.69 0.18
C ILE A 96 3.85 -3.84 1.07
N TRP A 97 4.37 -3.38 2.20
CA TRP A 97 3.67 -2.56 3.19
C TRP A 97 4.23 -1.14 3.22
N PRO A 98 3.42 -0.12 3.55
CA PRO A 98 3.94 1.20 3.85
C PRO A 98 4.90 1.16 5.05
N ALA A 99 5.71 2.21 5.22
CA ALA A 99 6.60 2.32 6.38
C ALA A 99 5.80 2.35 7.69
N LEU A 100 4.75 3.16 7.75
CA LEU A 100 3.80 3.23 8.84
C LEU A 100 2.48 2.59 8.41
N LEU A 101 1.94 1.72 9.27
CA LEU A 101 0.67 1.04 9.01
C LEU A 101 -0.37 1.51 10.05
N PRO A 102 -1.25 2.45 9.69
CA PRO A 102 -2.28 2.96 10.61
C PRO A 102 -3.23 1.84 11.05
N GLN A 103 -3.85 2.01 12.22
CA GLN A 103 -4.91 1.12 12.67
C GLN A 103 -6.02 1.00 11.62
N ASN A 104 -6.70 -0.15 11.55
CA ASN A 104 -7.73 -0.47 10.56
C ASN A 104 -7.29 -0.52 9.09
N SER A 105 -6.01 -0.29 8.76
CA SER A 105 -5.50 -0.59 7.43
C SER A 105 -5.52 -2.09 7.17
N PHE A 106 -5.97 -2.51 5.99
CA PHE A 106 -6.08 -3.92 5.56
C PHE A 106 -6.89 -4.83 6.52
N CYS A 107 -7.79 -4.28 7.35
CA CYS A 107 -8.46 -5.06 8.41
C CYS A 107 -9.46 -6.11 7.91
N LYS A 108 -9.85 -6.07 6.63
CA LYS A 108 -10.72 -7.06 5.98
C LYS A 108 -9.99 -8.03 5.06
N LEU A 109 -8.66 -8.05 5.08
CA LEU A 109 -7.89 -8.89 4.18
C LEU A 109 -8.12 -10.36 4.52
N LYS A 110 -8.67 -11.12 3.56
CA LYS A 110 -9.00 -12.55 3.70
C LYS A 110 -8.06 -13.43 2.88
N LYS A 111 -7.65 -12.96 1.70
CA LYS A 111 -6.76 -13.67 0.78
C LYS A 111 -5.54 -12.81 0.48
N MET A 112 -4.36 -13.38 0.71
CA MET A 112 -3.10 -12.86 0.20
C MET A 112 -2.40 -13.94 -0.62
N GLU A 113 -1.91 -13.59 -1.80
CA GLU A 113 -1.15 -14.50 -2.65
C GLU A 113 0.10 -13.76 -3.15
N ILE A 114 1.26 -14.37 -2.93
CA ILE A 114 2.55 -13.84 -3.37
C ILE A 114 3.28 -14.95 -4.11
N ALA A 115 3.54 -14.73 -5.39
CA ALA A 115 4.19 -15.71 -6.27
C ALA A 115 5.33 -15.07 -7.06
N SER A 116 6.45 -15.77 -7.23
CA SER A 116 7.57 -15.29 -8.07
C SER A 116 8.00 -13.85 -7.73
N CYS A 117 8.35 -13.59 -6.47
CA CYS A 117 8.84 -12.31 -5.97
C CYS A 117 10.19 -12.51 -5.28
N ASN A 118 11.25 -12.73 -6.07
CA ASN A 118 12.50 -13.33 -5.58
C ASN A 118 13.30 -12.47 -4.58
N ASN A 119 13.18 -11.13 -4.62
CA ASN A 119 13.87 -10.25 -3.68
C ASN A 119 12.99 -9.76 -2.51
N LEU A 120 11.80 -10.35 -2.31
CA LEU A 120 10.93 -9.93 -1.22
C LEU A 120 11.47 -10.41 0.13
N LEU A 121 11.90 -9.46 0.96
CA LEU A 121 12.60 -9.78 2.21
C LEU A 121 11.67 -10.28 3.32
N ASN A 122 10.48 -9.69 3.44
CA ASN A 122 9.53 -10.00 4.50
C ASN A 122 8.10 -9.84 3.99
N VAL A 123 7.29 -10.89 4.18
CA VAL A 123 5.85 -10.84 3.90
C VAL A 123 5.08 -10.26 5.07
N PHE A 124 5.43 -10.63 6.31
CA PHE A 124 4.76 -10.15 7.52
C PHE A 124 5.73 -9.36 8.39
N ARG A 125 5.27 -8.23 8.96
CA ARG A 125 5.96 -7.54 10.07
C ARG A 125 5.35 -8.02 11.39
N CYS A 126 6.10 -7.97 12.49
CA CYS A 126 5.64 -8.43 13.81
C CYS A 126 4.27 -7.87 14.24
N HIS A 127 3.99 -6.60 13.97
CA HIS A 127 2.71 -5.95 14.28
C HIS A 127 1.54 -6.37 13.36
N VAL A 128 1.82 -7.05 12.24
CA VAL A 128 0.81 -7.61 11.31
C VAL A 128 0.44 -9.02 11.73
N LEU A 129 1.36 -9.77 12.37
CA LEU A 129 1.12 -11.13 12.85
C LEU A 129 -0.01 -11.19 13.89
N ASP A 130 -0.08 -10.20 14.78
CA ASP A 130 -1.15 -10.10 15.79
C ASP A 130 -2.55 -9.99 15.17
N LYS A 131 -2.66 -9.49 13.93
CA LYS A 131 -3.93 -9.35 13.20
C LYS A 131 -4.26 -10.56 12.32
N LEU A 132 -3.28 -11.39 11.98
CA LEU A 132 -3.47 -12.57 11.13
C LEU A 132 -3.75 -13.84 11.94
N GLN A 133 -3.61 -13.78 13.27
CA GLN A 133 -4.00 -14.87 14.17
C GLN A 133 -5.51 -15.17 14.18
N SER A 134 -6.34 -14.33 13.54
CA SER A 134 -7.78 -14.54 13.40
C SER A 134 -8.22 -15.02 12.00
N LEU A 135 -7.29 -15.48 11.16
CA LEU A 135 -7.60 -16.14 9.88
C LEU A 135 -7.81 -17.65 10.07
#